data_AF-A0A3B9LN11-F1
#
_entry.id   AF-A0A3B9LN11-F1
#
_cell.length_a   1.000
_cell.length_b   1.000
_cell.length_c   1.000
_cell.angle_alpha   90.00
_cell.angle_beta   90.00
_cell.angle_gamma   90.00
#
_symmetry.space_group_name_H-M   'P 1'
#
loop_
_entity.id
_entity.type
_entity.pdbx_description
1 polymer ?
#
loop_
_entity_poly.entity_id
_entity_poly.type
_entity_poly.pdbx_seq_one_letter_code
_entity_poly.pdbx_strand_id
1 'polypeptide(L)' 'MTPARLQTIEEIFHSALEYEPAEVSAFLDTACEGDEVLRRKVEALLTSHQRAGSFIETPAAGIATRIIENGQAD' A
#
# COMPACT_ATOMS: atom_id res chain seq x y z
N MET A 1 9.54 -7.93 15.42
CA MET A 1 9.87 -8.50 14.10
C MET A 1 11.38 -8.53 13.99
N THR A 2 11.97 -9.62 13.50
CA THR A 2 13.42 -9.66 13.23
C THR A 2 13.73 -8.86 11.97
N PRO A 3 14.90 -8.19 11.88
CA PRO A 3 15.28 -7.40 10.72
C PRO A 3 15.30 -8.23 9.43
N ALA A 4 15.72 -9.50 9.52
CA ALA A 4 15.70 -10.44 8.39
C ALA A 4 14.30 -10.59 7.76
N ARG A 5 13.25 -10.66 8.59
CA ARG A 5 11.88 -10.83 8.08
C ARG A 5 11.33 -9.56 7.43
N LEU A 6 11.83 -8.38 7.81
CA LEU A 6 11.44 -7.12 7.17
C LEU A 6 12.04 -7.01 5.77
N GLN A 7 13.32 -7.37 5.62
CA GLN A 7 13.99 -7.38 4.31
C GLN A 7 13.29 -8.31 3.31
N THR A 8 12.90 -9.52 3.73
CA THR A 8 12.14 -10.42 2.86
C THR A 8 10.80 -9.81 2.42
N ILE A 9 10.11 -9.10 3.31
CA ILE A 9 8.84 -8.42 2.96
C ILE A 9 9.10 -7.32 1.92
N GLU A 10 10.16 -6.52 2.08
CA GLU A 10 10.50 -5.45 1.14
C GLU A 10 10.90 -5.98 -0.24
N GLU A 11 11.67 -7.07 -0.31
CA GLU A 11 12.08 -7.69 -1.58
C GLU A 11 10.87 -8.24 -2.35
N ILE A 12 10.00 -8.98 -1.65
CA ILE A 12 8.76 -9.52 -2.24
C ILE A 12 7.82 -8.38 -2.64
N PHE A 13 7.73 -7.32 -1.83
CA PHE A 13 6.92 -6.14 -2.14
C PHE A 13 7.39 -5.44 -3.42
N HIS A 14 8.69 -5.14 -3.54
CA HIS A 14 9.22 -4.49 -4.75
C HIS A 14 9.02 -5.36 -5.98
N SER A 15 9.30 -6.66 -5.88
CA SER A 15 9.06 -7.60 -6.98
C SER A 15 7.59 -7.61 -7.39
N ALA A 16 6.67 -7.63 -6.41
CA ALA A 16 5.23 -7.63 -6.66
C ALA A 16 4.72 -6.35 -7.37
N LEU A 17 5.43 -5.22 -7.27
CA LEU A 17 5.08 -4.00 -8.01
C LEU A 17 5.38 -4.11 -9.52
N GLU A 18 6.23 -5.06 -9.92
CA GLU A 18 6.56 -5.31 -11.33
C GLU A 18 5.54 -6.21 -12.03
N TYR A 19 4.67 -6.90 -11.26
CA TYR A 19 3.63 -7.78 -11.77
C TYR A 19 2.27 -7.09 -11.86
N GLU A 20 1.40 -7.59 -12.75
CA GLU A 20 0.01 -7.17 -12.78
C GLU A 20 -0.74 -7.63 -11.51
N PRO A 21 -1.75 -6.89 -11.05
CA PRO A 21 -2.51 -7.22 -9.84
C PRO A 21 -3.15 -8.62 -9.88
N ALA A 22 -3.46 -9.13 -11.07
CA ALA A 22 -3.96 -10.48 -11.27
C ALA A 22 -2.88 -11.57 -11.09
N GLU A 23 -1.62 -11.27 -11.38
CA GLU A 23 -0.48 -12.19 -11.26
C GLU A 23 0.19 -12.13 -9.89
N VAL A 24 0.09 -10.98 -9.20
CA VAL A 24 0.64 -10.77 -7.85
C VAL A 24 0.18 -11.85 -6.87
N SER A 25 -1.09 -12.28 -6.92
CA SER A 25 -1.58 -13.34 -6.00
C SER A 25 -0.86 -14.67 -6.19
N ALA A 26 -0.55 -15.06 -7.43
CA ALA A 26 0.18 -16.30 -7.73
C ALA A 26 1.67 -16.17 -7.40
N PHE A 27 2.25 -14.99 -7.66
CA PHE A 27 3.61 -14.66 -7.25
C PHE A 27 3.78 -14.76 -5.72
N LEU A 28 2.86 -14.16 -4.95
CA LEU A 28 2.90 -14.19 -3.49
C LEU A 28 2.75 -15.60 -2.92
N ASP A 29 1.96 -16.46 -3.55
CA ASP A 29 1.83 -17.87 -3.15
C ASP A 29 3.17 -18.61 -3.26
N THR A 30 3.89 -18.37 -4.36
CA THR A 30 5.21 -18.96 -4.61
C THR A 30 6.28 -18.33 -3.72
N ALA A 31 6.33 -17.00 -3.63
CA ALA A 31 7.36 -16.25 -2.92
C ALA A 31 7.24 -16.36 -1.39
N CYS A 32 6.03 -16.58 -0.87
CA CYS A 32 5.82 -16.77 0.56
C CYS A 32 5.97 -18.24 1.00
N GLU A 33 6.10 -19.20 0.07
CA GLU A 33 6.22 -20.64 0.37
C GLU A 33 5.15 -21.15 1.36
N GLY A 34 3.92 -20.60 1.29
CA GLY A 34 2.84 -20.93 2.22
C GLY A 34 2.87 -20.22 3.59
N ASP A 35 3.81 -19.30 3.85
CA ASP A 35 3.80 -18.46 5.06
C ASP A 35 2.71 -17.38 4.93
N GLU A 36 1.51 -17.72 5.40
CA GLU A 36 0.33 -16.85 5.35
C GLU A 36 0.53 -15.52 6.08
N VAL A 37 1.36 -15.50 7.14
CA VAL A 37 1.65 -14.30 7.91
C VAL A 37 2.53 -13.35 7.11
N LEU A 38 3.50 -13.89 6.37
CA LEU A 38 4.32 -13.13 5.43
C LEU A 38 3.45 -12.57 4.30
N ARG A 39 2.61 -13.41 3.69
CA ARG A 39 1.69 -13.03 2.61
C ARG A 39 0.79 -11.87 3.01
N ARG A 40 0.10 -12.00 4.14
CA ARG A 40 -0.78 -10.95 4.71
C ARG A 40 -0.08 -9.61 4.90
N LYS A 41 1.20 -9.63 5.28
CA LYS A 41 1.99 -8.39 5.49
C LYS A 41 2.30 -7.70 4.18
N VAL A 42 2.74 -8.47 3.17
CA VAL A 42 3.01 -7.93 1.83
C VAL A 42 1.73 -7.43 1.18
N GLU A 43 0.63 -8.18 1.27
CA GLU A 43 -0.70 -7.77 0.76
C GLU A 43 -1.19 -6.46 1.40
N ALA A 44 -1.01 -6.30 2.72
CA ALA A 44 -1.35 -5.07 3.42
C ALA A 44 -0.50 -3.88 2.92
N LEU A 45 0.80 -4.10 2.66
CA LEU A 45 1.70 -3.07 2.13
C LEU A 45 1.30 -2.66 0.71
N LEU A 46 1.04 -3.63 -0.17
CA LEU A 46 0.56 -3.42 -1.55
C LEU A 46 -0.75 -2.65 -1.57
N THR A 47 -1.72 -3.02 -0.73
CA THR A 47 -3.01 -2.33 -0.62
C THR A 47 -2.83 -0.89 -0.12
N SER A 48 -1.90 -0.66 0.80
CA SER A 48 -1.58 0.69 1.28
C SER A 48 -0.90 1.53 0.19
N HIS A 49 0.00 0.93 -0.59
CA HIS A 49 0.68 1.57 -1.72
C HIS A 49 -0.31 1.94 -2.84
N GLN A 50 -1.22 1.04 -3.22
CA GLN A 50 -2.28 1.32 -4.19
C GLN A 50 -3.19 2.48 -3.74
N ARG A 51 -3.56 2.52 -2.46
CA ARG A 51 -4.34 3.63 -1.89
C ARG A 51 -3.55 4.94 -1.90
N ALA A 52 -2.25 4.90 -1.63
CA ALA A 52 -1.39 6.09 -1.68
C ALA A 52 -1.20 6.60 -3.12
N GLY A 53 -1.05 5.71 -4.11
CA GLY A 53 -1.00 6.07 -5.53
C GLY A 53 -2.32 6.69 -6.01
N SER A 54 -3.44 6.06 -5.67
CA SER A 54 -4.78 6.57 -5.99
C SER A 54 -5.09 7.92 -5.31
N PHE A 55 -4.52 8.20 -4.14
CA PHE A 55 -4.62 9.50 -3.47
C PHE A 55 -3.94 10.64 -4.25
N ILE A 56 -2.85 10.35 -4.99
CA ILE A 56 -2.16 11.35 -5.83
C ILE A 56 -2.80 11.47 -7.22
N GLU A 57 -3.41 10.39 -7.73
CA GLU A 57 -4.11 10.40 -9.01
C GLU A 57 -5.53 10.99 -8.93
N THR A 58 -6.11 11.03 -7.74
CA THR A 58 -7.29 11.86 -7.50
C THR A 58 -6.79 13.30 -7.38
N PRO A 59 -7.17 14.25 -8.25
CA PRO A 59 -6.80 15.63 -8.01
C PRO A 59 -7.28 16.01 -6.60
N ALA A 60 -6.36 16.49 -5.77
CA ALA A 60 -6.63 17.13 -4.48
C ALA A 60 -7.56 18.37 -4.59
N ALA A 61 -8.26 18.53 -5.72
CA ALA A 61 -9.30 19.53 -5.96
C ALA A 61 -10.63 19.22 -5.23
N GLY A 62 -10.79 18.02 -4.66
CA GLY A 62 -12.01 17.63 -3.92
C GLY A 62 -11.97 17.83 -2.41
N ILE A 63 -10.82 18.19 -1.83
CA ILE A 63 -10.62 18.26 -0.37
C ILE A 63 -10.30 19.69 0.08
N ALA A 64 -10.99 20.69 -0.48
CA ALA A 64 -10.86 22.08 -0.08
C ALA A 64 -12.23 22.76 0.13
N THR A 65 -13.25 22.04 0.62
CA THR A 65 -14.59 22.64 0.85
C THR A 65 -14.98 22.82 2.31
N ARG A 66 -14.20 22.41 3.33
CA ARG A 66 -14.65 22.71 4.71
C ARG A 66 -13.59 22.71 5.80
N ILE A 67 -12.55 23.55 5.72
CA ILE A 67 -11.76 23.89 6.93
C ILE A 67 -11.34 25.37 6.98
N ILE A 68 -12.17 26.28 6.43
CA ILE A 68 -12.06 27.71 6.77
C ILE A 68 -13.43 28.32 7.07
N GLU A 69 -14.11 27.84 8.11
CA GLU A 69 -14.93 28.79 8.89
C GLU A 69 -13.97 29.50 9.85
N ASN A 70 -13.33 30.51 9.25
CA ASN A 70 -12.49 31.50 9.87
C ASN A 70 -13.26 32.20 11.00
N GLY A 71 -12.62 32.32 12.16
CA GLY A 71 -13.08 33.22 13.20
C GLY A 71 -13.06 34.68 12.75
N GLN A 72 -14.02 35.42 13.32
CA GLN A 72 -14.06 36.88 13.55
C GLN A 72 -14.79 37.76 12.51
N ALA A 73 -15.90 38.38 12.96
CA ALA A 73 -16.09 39.84 13.01
C ALA A 73 -17.48 40.21 13.61
N ASP A 74 -17.52 40.55 14.90
CA ASP A 74 -18.12 41.77 15.51
C ASP A 74 -18.07 41.64 17.04
#